data_AF-M1D1G5-F1
#
_entry.id   AF-M1D1G5-F1
#
_cell.length_a   1.000
_cell.length_b   1.000
_cell.length_c   1.000
_cell.angle_alpha   90.00
_cell.angle_beta   90.00
_cell.angle_gamma   90.00
#
_symmetry.space_group_name_H-M   'P 1'
#
loop_
_entity.id
_entity.type
_entity.pdbx_description
1 polymer ?
#
loop_
_entity_poly.entity_id
_entity_poly.type
_entity_poly.pdbx_seq_one_letter_code
_entity_poly.pdbx_strand_id
1 'polypeptide(L)'
;MQKKRWRKVSIVRKMLTFAIAAIALMALLYVHVEFPASEVTKLPDKLPTQHEFSSQKLSRERSWIQELAPPHLPKAPLAARKLDVASRNGSLEKLWKPPPNRDHVPCVAASPLYTPPPESRGYLLVHANGGLNQMRAGICDMVAVARIINATLVIPELDKRSLWQDSSNFSDVFDEDHFINSLKNDVNVIKKLPKELASATKAVKHFRSWSGVDYYEEEIARLWDEYQIIRAAKSDSRLANNNLPPDIQKLRCRACYEALRFAPKIEAMGKMLVDRMRSYGPYIALHLRFEKDMLAFSGCTHDLSPEEAEELKAIRWIIMTYSYLITRACACD
;
A
#
# COMPACT_ATOMS: atom_id res chain seq x y z
N MET A 1 28.53 -28.83 59.77
CA MET A 1 27.98 -27.62 59.10
C MET A 1 26.92 -27.90 58.00
N GLN A 2 26.74 -29.13 57.50
CA GLN A 2 25.80 -29.41 56.39
C GLN A 2 24.29 -29.44 56.76
N LYS A 3 23.89 -29.88 57.96
CA LYS A 3 22.47 -29.94 58.37
C LYS A 3 21.76 -28.57 58.43
N LYS A 4 22.49 -27.48 58.74
CA LYS A 4 21.94 -26.11 58.74
C LYS A 4 21.66 -25.58 57.32
N ARG A 5 22.45 -25.99 56.32
CA ARG A 5 22.29 -25.55 54.92
C ARG A 5 21.07 -26.19 54.26
N TRP A 6 20.82 -27.46 54.53
CA TRP A 6 19.65 -28.18 54.02
C TRP A 6 18.33 -27.69 54.63
N ARG A 7 18.32 -27.32 55.93
CA ARG A 7 17.16 -26.66 56.56
C ARG A 7 16.85 -25.31 55.92
N LYS A 8 17.85 -24.48 55.61
CA LYS A 8 17.65 -23.19 54.94
C LYS A 8 17.06 -23.34 53.53
N VAL A 9 17.56 -24.30 52.74
CA VAL A 9 17.02 -24.58 51.39
C VAL A 9 15.59 -25.11 51.45
N SER A 10 15.27 -25.98 52.41
CA SER A 10 13.90 -26.48 52.62
C SER A 10 12.93 -25.36 53.02
N ILE A 11 13.36 -24.41 53.86
CA ILE A 11 12.56 -23.25 54.25
C ILE A 11 12.30 -22.33 53.05
N VAL A 12 13.33 -22.00 52.27
CA VAL A 12 13.19 -21.16 51.07
C VAL A 12 12.26 -21.82 50.04
N ARG A 13 12.39 -23.13 49.82
CA ARG A 13 11.52 -23.86 48.89
C ARG A 13 10.06 -23.82 49.34
N LYS A 14 9.79 -24.01 50.64
CA LYS A 14 8.43 -23.88 51.21
C LYS A 14 7.87 -22.46 51.07
N MET A 15 8.68 -21.43 51.32
CA MET A 15 8.25 -20.03 51.16
C MET A 15 7.91 -19.71 49.69
N LEU A 16 8.68 -20.24 48.74
CA LEU A 16 8.40 -20.05 47.31
C LEU A 16 7.10 -20.77 46.90
N THR A 17 6.86 -21.99 47.40
CA THR A 17 5.59 -22.70 47.14
C THR A 17 4.38 -21.97 47.71
N PHE A 18 4.51 -21.39 48.92
CA PHE A 18 3.46 -20.57 49.52
C PHE A 18 3.18 -19.28 48.73
N ALA A 19 4.21 -18.61 48.23
CA ALA A 19 4.05 -17.41 47.42
C ALA A 19 3.33 -17.70 46.09
N ILE A 20 3.69 -18.79 45.40
CA ILE A 20 3.04 -19.21 44.16
C ILE A 20 1.58 -19.61 44.42
N ALA A 21 1.31 -20.33 45.51
CA ALA A 21 -0.05 -20.70 45.89
C ALA A 21 -0.91 -19.47 46.23
N ALA A 22 -0.35 -18.47 46.91
CA ALA A 22 -1.05 -17.23 47.22
C ALA A 22 -1.38 -16.40 45.96
N ILE A 23 -0.46 -16.33 44.98
CA ILE A 23 -0.70 -15.66 43.70
C ILE A 23 -1.80 -16.39 42.90
N ALA A 24 -1.77 -17.72 42.87
CA ALA A 24 -2.81 -18.53 42.22
C ALA A 24 -4.18 -18.36 42.91
N LEU A 25 -4.22 -18.29 44.24
CA LEU A 25 -5.45 -18.03 45.00
C LEU A 25 -6.00 -16.63 44.74
N MET A 26 -5.13 -15.61 44.69
CA MET A 26 -5.52 -14.24 44.35
C MET A 26 -6.05 -14.12 42.92
N ALA A 27 -5.46 -14.84 41.96
CA ALA A 27 -5.97 -14.90 40.59
C ALA A 27 -7.33 -15.62 40.51
N LEU A 28 -7.52 -16.72 41.25
CA LEU A 28 -8.81 -17.42 41.34
C LEU A 28 -9.90 -16.58 41.99
N LEU A 29 -9.55 -15.81 43.03
CA LEU A 29 -10.45 -14.87 43.68
C LEU A 29 -10.76 -13.68 42.77
N TYR A 30 -9.79 -13.16 42.02
CA TYR A 30 -10.01 -12.08 41.04
C TYR A 30 -10.95 -12.49 39.90
N VAL A 31 -10.95 -13.78 39.53
CA VAL A 31 -11.87 -14.36 38.54
C VAL A 31 -13.26 -14.64 39.13
N HIS A 32 -13.41 -14.75 40.46
CA HIS A 32 -14.69 -15.05 41.13
C HIS A 32 -15.35 -13.84 41.82
N VAL A 33 -14.77 -12.64 41.76
CA VAL A 33 -15.49 -11.41 42.12
C VAL A 33 -16.28 -10.95 40.90
N GLU A 34 -17.45 -11.55 40.71
CA GLU A 34 -18.54 -10.86 40.02
C GLU A 34 -18.87 -9.59 40.82
N PHE A 35 -18.72 -8.42 40.17
CA PHE A 35 -19.22 -7.17 40.70
C PHE A 35 -20.76 -7.25 40.80
N PRO A 36 -21.38 -6.89 41.95
CA PRO A 36 -22.81 -6.69 41.98
C PRO A 36 -23.17 -5.51 41.08
N ALA A 37 -24.17 -5.74 40.23
CA ALA A 37 -24.73 -4.75 39.32
C ALA A 37 -25.17 -3.49 40.06
N SER A 38 -24.63 -2.33 39.68
CA SER A 38 -25.36 -1.07 39.77
C SER A 38 -26.20 -0.93 38.51
N GLU A 39 -27.48 -0.59 38.69
CA GLU A 39 -28.50 -0.43 37.65
C GLU A 39 -28.00 0.36 36.43
N VAL A 40 -27.84 -0.34 35.31
CA VAL A 40 -27.92 0.27 33.98
C VAL A 40 -28.96 -0.54 33.20
N THR A 41 -29.92 0.20 32.69
CA THR A 41 -31.13 -0.23 32.01
C THR A 41 -30.89 -1.38 31.01
N LYS A 42 -31.70 -2.42 31.12
CA LYS A 42 -31.69 -3.67 30.33
C LYS A 42 -31.60 -3.42 28.82
N LEU A 43 -30.57 -3.97 28.17
CA LEU A 43 -30.52 -4.25 26.73
C LEU A 43 -30.92 -5.73 26.52
N PRO A 44 -31.67 -6.12 25.47
CA PRO A 44 -32.16 -7.49 25.35
C PRO A 44 -31.08 -8.47 24.90
N ASP A 45 -31.04 -9.62 25.58
CA ASP A 45 -30.30 -10.82 25.21
C ASP A 45 -30.88 -11.43 23.92
N LYS A 46 -30.27 -11.11 22.78
CA LYS A 46 -30.11 -11.99 21.61
C LYS A 46 -29.20 -11.29 20.60
N LEU A 47 -28.01 -11.85 20.41
CA LEU A 47 -27.12 -11.43 19.33
C LEU A 47 -27.78 -11.81 17.99
N PRO A 48 -28.04 -10.85 17.07
CA PRO A 48 -28.56 -11.18 15.75
C PRO A 48 -27.49 -11.91 14.96
N THR A 49 -27.87 -12.97 14.27
CA THR A 49 -26.98 -13.71 13.37
C THR A 49 -26.47 -12.77 12.27
N GLN A 50 -25.24 -13.01 11.79
CA GLN A 50 -24.47 -12.18 10.84
C GLN A 50 -25.23 -11.70 9.58
N HIS A 51 -26.37 -12.33 9.27
CA HIS A 51 -27.25 -12.02 8.15
C HIS A 51 -28.16 -10.78 8.37
N GLU A 52 -28.52 -10.44 9.63
CA GLU A 52 -29.37 -9.28 9.95
C GLU A 52 -28.56 -7.98 10.02
N PHE A 53 -27.33 -8.03 10.55
CA PHE A 53 -26.43 -6.88 10.60
C PHE A 53 -26.00 -6.43 9.20
N SER A 54 -25.87 -7.37 8.26
CA SER A 54 -25.63 -7.08 6.84
C SER A 54 -26.80 -6.30 6.23
N SER A 55 -28.05 -6.62 6.56
CA SER A 55 -29.24 -6.00 5.96
C SER A 55 -29.50 -4.58 6.46
N GLN A 56 -29.25 -4.30 7.75
CA GLN A 56 -29.35 -2.94 8.32
C GLN A 56 -28.18 -2.04 7.93
N LYS A 57 -26.96 -2.60 7.79
CA LYS A 57 -25.80 -1.84 7.30
C LYS A 57 -25.92 -1.53 5.80
N LEU A 58 -26.43 -2.46 5.00
CA LEU A 58 -26.69 -2.26 3.57
C LEU A 58 -27.79 -1.21 3.31
N SER A 59 -28.80 -1.11 4.18
CA SER A 59 -29.86 -0.10 4.06
C SER A 59 -29.40 1.30 4.50
N ARG A 60 -28.52 1.41 5.51
CA ARG A 60 -27.93 2.69 5.92
C ARG A 60 -26.80 3.13 4.99
N GLU A 61 -26.01 2.22 4.41
CA GLU A 61 -25.04 2.50 3.33
C GLU A 61 -25.74 2.93 2.02
N ARG A 62 -26.91 2.35 1.68
CA ARG A 62 -27.73 2.80 0.54
C ARG A 62 -28.20 4.25 0.65
N SER A 63 -28.37 4.77 1.87
CA SER A 63 -28.74 6.18 2.10
C SER A 63 -27.64 7.16 1.66
N TRP A 64 -26.38 6.74 1.63
CA TRP A 64 -25.24 7.57 1.20
C TRP A 64 -24.86 7.35 -0.27
N ILE A 65 -25.24 6.20 -0.86
CA ILE A 65 -25.00 5.84 -2.27
C ILE A 65 -26.11 6.41 -3.19
N GLN A 66 -27.17 6.96 -2.62
CA GLN A 66 -28.18 7.67 -3.38
C GLN A 66 -27.57 8.99 -3.88
N GLU A 67 -26.85 8.94 -5.01
CA GLU A 67 -26.57 10.10 -5.83
C GLU A 67 -27.91 10.77 -6.10
N LEU A 68 -28.19 11.85 -5.38
CA LEU A 68 -29.08 12.87 -5.86
C LEU A 68 -28.39 13.42 -7.10
N ALA A 69 -28.68 12.81 -8.26
CA ALA A 69 -28.26 13.33 -9.55
C ALA A 69 -28.54 14.84 -9.52
N PRO A 70 -27.53 15.69 -9.78
CA PRO A 70 -27.74 17.13 -9.80
C PRO A 70 -28.95 17.42 -10.70
N PRO A 71 -29.93 18.24 -10.27
CA PRO A 71 -31.08 18.54 -11.09
C PRO A 71 -30.58 19.16 -12.39
N HIS A 72 -30.67 18.38 -13.46
CA HIS A 72 -30.40 18.74 -14.86
C HIS A 72 -29.11 19.54 -15.08
N LEU A 73 -28.05 18.87 -15.54
CA LEU A 73 -27.01 19.54 -16.31
C LEU A 73 -27.71 20.35 -17.42
N PRO A 74 -27.61 21.69 -17.44
CA PRO A 74 -28.23 22.48 -18.49
C PRO A 74 -27.68 21.99 -19.84
N LYS A 75 -28.60 21.80 -20.80
CA LYS A 75 -28.31 21.45 -22.19
C LYS A 75 -27.09 22.24 -22.69
N ALA A 76 -26.19 21.52 -23.37
CA ALA A 76 -25.02 21.94 -24.16
C ALA A 76 -24.51 23.37 -23.91
N PRO A 77 -23.23 23.57 -23.56
CA PRO A 77 -22.72 24.91 -23.31
C PRO A 77 -23.00 25.79 -24.55
N LEU A 78 -23.73 26.88 -24.30
CA LEU A 78 -23.77 28.06 -25.17
C LEU A 78 -22.39 28.23 -25.78
N ALA A 79 -22.33 28.29 -27.11
CA ALA A 79 -21.12 28.43 -27.91
C ALA A 79 -20.02 29.11 -27.10
N ALA A 80 -19.00 28.35 -26.72
CA ALA A 80 -17.95 28.82 -25.81
C ALA A 80 -17.48 30.16 -26.32
N ARG A 81 -17.92 31.25 -25.67
CA ARG A 81 -17.33 32.56 -25.87
C ARG A 81 -15.86 32.32 -25.61
N LYS A 82 -15.02 32.41 -26.65
CA LYS A 82 -13.59 32.64 -26.46
C LYS A 82 -13.54 33.71 -25.38
N LEU A 83 -13.03 33.35 -24.21
CA LEU A 83 -12.76 34.31 -23.16
C LEU A 83 -11.79 35.30 -23.79
N ASP A 84 -12.30 36.44 -24.25
CA ASP A 84 -11.48 37.55 -24.68
C ASP A 84 -10.73 38.00 -23.43
N VAL A 85 -9.49 37.52 -23.30
CA VAL A 85 -8.52 37.92 -22.27
C VAL A 85 -8.05 39.34 -22.59
N ALA A 86 -8.97 40.30 -22.59
CA ALA A 86 -8.70 41.71 -22.87
C ALA A 86 -8.46 42.52 -21.59
N SER A 87 -8.61 41.93 -20.40
CA SER A 87 -8.21 42.57 -19.13
C SER A 87 -7.01 41.84 -18.54
N ARG A 88 -5.81 42.25 -18.99
CA ARG A 88 -4.51 41.73 -18.50
C ARG A 88 -4.25 42.21 -17.08
N ASN A 89 -4.77 41.47 -16.10
CA ASN A 89 -4.28 41.55 -14.73
C ASN A 89 -3.00 40.68 -14.63
N GLY A 90 -1.83 41.30 -14.51
CA GLY A 90 -0.52 40.62 -14.54
C GLY A 90 -0.32 39.51 -13.49
N SER A 91 -1.22 39.42 -12.50
CA SER A 91 -1.30 38.32 -11.53
C SER A 91 -1.77 36.99 -12.15
N LEU A 92 -2.69 37.03 -13.12
CA LEU A 92 -3.24 35.81 -13.73
C LEU A 92 -2.26 35.17 -14.73
N GLU A 93 -1.43 35.98 -15.40
CA GLU A 93 -0.36 35.45 -16.25
C GLU A 93 0.73 34.73 -15.44
N LYS A 94 0.97 35.13 -14.18
CA LYS A 94 1.89 34.42 -13.27
C LYS A 94 1.37 33.04 -12.88
N LEU A 95 0.05 32.85 -12.78
CA LEU A 95 -0.56 31.56 -12.42
C LEU A 95 -0.21 30.45 -13.42
N TRP A 96 -0.10 30.81 -14.71
CA TRP A 96 0.13 29.87 -15.79
C TRP A 96 1.62 29.64 -16.11
N LYS A 97 2.53 30.32 -15.41
CA LYS A 97 3.97 30.08 -15.53
C LYS A 97 4.38 28.87 -14.68
N PRO A 98 5.34 28.05 -15.12
CA PRO A 98 5.87 26.96 -14.30
C PRO A 98 6.37 27.49 -12.95
N PRO A 99 6.13 26.77 -11.84
CA PRO A 99 6.70 27.15 -10.56
C PRO A 99 8.24 27.04 -10.59
N PRO A 100 8.96 27.77 -9.73
CA PRO A 100 10.41 27.63 -9.61
C PRO A 100 10.79 26.17 -9.32
N ASN A 101 11.84 25.68 -9.98
CA ASN A 101 12.25 24.27 -9.94
C ASN A 101 12.78 23.81 -8.54
N ARG A 102 12.90 24.70 -7.55
CA ARG A 102 13.37 24.40 -6.17
C ARG A 102 14.57 23.41 -6.13
N ASP A 103 15.53 23.57 -7.03
CA ASP A 103 16.71 22.71 -7.20
C ASP A 103 16.44 21.21 -7.41
N HIS A 104 15.22 20.84 -7.85
CA HIS A 104 14.90 19.46 -8.20
C HIS A 104 15.56 19.09 -9.52
N VAL A 105 16.19 17.92 -9.53
CA VAL A 105 16.81 17.34 -10.73
C VAL A 105 16.13 16.02 -11.09
N PRO A 106 16.03 15.67 -12.39
CA PRO A 106 15.50 14.37 -12.80
C PRO A 106 16.29 13.21 -12.18
N CYS A 107 15.58 12.18 -11.71
CA CYS A 107 16.19 11.01 -11.07
C CYS A 107 16.31 9.77 -11.96
N VAL A 108 15.94 9.86 -13.24
CA VAL A 108 15.89 8.69 -14.14
C VAL A 108 17.26 8.30 -14.70
N ALA A 109 18.17 9.27 -14.87
CA ALA A 109 19.47 9.04 -15.47
C ALA A 109 20.38 8.21 -14.55
N ALA A 110 20.91 7.10 -15.09
CA ALA A 110 21.88 6.28 -14.40
C ALA A 110 23.15 7.08 -14.08
N SER A 111 23.89 6.70 -13.03
CA SER A 111 25.22 7.26 -12.82
C SER A 111 26.19 6.79 -13.92
N PRO A 112 27.28 7.54 -14.20
CA PRO A 112 28.23 7.17 -15.26
C PRO A 112 28.87 5.79 -15.11
N LEU A 113 28.95 5.27 -13.88
CA LEU A 113 29.52 3.96 -13.55
C LEU A 113 28.47 2.84 -13.52
N TYR A 114 27.23 3.13 -13.92
CA TYR A 114 26.15 2.13 -13.92
C TYR A 114 26.44 1.04 -14.95
N THR A 115 26.51 -0.21 -14.48
CA THR A 115 26.77 -1.36 -15.33
C THR A 115 25.47 -2.05 -15.74
N PRO A 116 25.47 -2.80 -16.85
CA PRO A 116 24.37 -3.70 -17.20
C PRO A 116 24.08 -4.73 -16.09
N PRO A 117 22.89 -5.37 -16.10
CA PRO A 117 22.61 -6.48 -15.19
C PRO A 117 23.60 -7.64 -15.40
N PRO A 118 24.07 -8.29 -14.32
CA PRO A 118 24.81 -9.54 -14.43
C PRO A 118 23.88 -10.67 -14.91
N GLU A 119 24.46 -11.85 -15.09
CA GLU A 119 23.69 -13.05 -15.37
C GLU A 119 22.66 -13.32 -14.26
N SER A 120 21.47 -13.73 -14.68
CA SER A 120 20.36 -13.94 -13.77
C SER A 120 20.54 -15.23 -12.95
N ARG A 121 20.29 -15.15 -11.64
CA ARG A 121 20.31 -16.31 -10.74
C ARG A 121 18.99 -17.08 -10.67
N GLY A 122 17.89 -16.49 -11.14
CA GLY A 122 16.56 -17.10 -11.09
C GLY A 122 15.44 -16.13 -11.47
N TYR A 123 14.19 -16.56 -11.31
CA TYR A 123 13.01 -15.82 -11.76
C TYR A 123 12.22 -15.25 -10.57
N LEU A 124 11.93 -13.96 -10.62
CA LEU A 124 11.08 -13.28 -9.64
C LEU A 124 9.67 -13.12 -10.21
N LEU A 125 8.71 -13.83 -9.60
CA LEU A 125 7.29 -13.64 -9.82
C LEU A 125 6.76 -12.62 -8.79
N VAL A 126 5.95 -11.68 -9.24
CA VAL A 126 5.41 -10.61 -8.39
C VAL A 126 3.90 -10.60 -8.46
N HIS A 127 3.26 -10.67 -7.29
CA HIS A 127 1.86 -10.33 -7.13
C HIS A 127 1.75 -8.90 -6.60
N ALA A 128 1.36 -7.98 -7.47
CA ALA A 128 1.22 -6.56 -7.14
C ALA A 128 -0.15 -6.31 -6.51
N ASN A 129 -0.17 -6.12 -5.19
CA ASN A 129 -1.40 -5.91 -4.42
C ASN A 129 -1.58 -4.44 -4.01
N GLY A 130 -2.81 -4.10 -3.60
CA GLY A 130 -3.16 -2.73 -3.20
C GLY A 130 -4.11 -2.05 -4.19
N GLY A 131 -4.35 -0.75 -4.00
CA GLY A 131 -4.93 0.10 -5.04
C GLY A 131 -3.95 0.34 -6.21
N LEU A 132 -4.42 0.79 -7.37
CA LEU A 132 -3.58 0.92 -8.58
C LEU A 132 -2.28 1.73 -8.37
N ASN A 133 -2.34 2.82 -7.61
CA ASN A 133 -1.14 3.62 -7.29
C ASN A 133 -0.17 2.87 -6.34
N GLN A 134 -0.68 2.04 -5.44
CA GLN A 134 0.15 1.19 -4.57
C GLN A 134 0.79 0.06 -5.37
N MET A 135 0.02 -0.57 -6.28
CA MET A 135 0.56 -1.56 -7.21
C MET A 135 1.67 -0.96 -8.06
N ARG A 136 1.48 0.26 -8.61
CA ARG A 136 2.53 0.95 -9.37
C ARG A 136 3.81 1.12 -8.56
N ALA A 137 3.71 1.62 -7.33
CA ALA A 137 4.87 1.77 -6.44
C ALA A 137 5.54 0.43 -6.13
N GLY A 138 4.74 -0.60 -5.81
CA GLY A 138 5.24 -1.94 -5.53
C GLY A 138 5.93 -2.58 -6.73
N ILE A 139 5.46 -2.35 -7.96
CA ILE A 139 6.13 -2.80 -9.17
C ILE A 139 7.50 -2.11 -9.31
N CYS A 140 7.59 -0.80 -9.08
CA CYS A 140 8.88 -0.09 -9.11
C CYS A 140 9.87 -0.65 -8.06
N ASP A 141 9.38 -0.96 -6.87
CA ASP A 141 10.18 -1.60 -5.83
C ASP A 141 10.67 -2.98 -6.27
N MET A 142 9.82 -3.78 -6.91
CA MET A 142 10.21 -5.11 -7.36
C MET A 142 11.18 -5.10 -8.56
N VAL A 143 11.15 -4.06 -9.40
CA VAL A 143 12.22 -3.83 -10.40
C VAL A 143 13.56 -3.62 -9.70
N ALA A 144 13.59 -2.78 -8.66
CA ALA A 144 14.81 -2.55 -7.89
C ALA A 144 15.26 -3.79 -7.11
N VAL A 145 14.33 -4.53 -6.50
CA VAL A 145 14.64 -5.80 -5.81
C VAL A 145 15.20 -6.82 -6.80
N ALA A 146 14.61 -6.95 -8.00
CA ALA A 146 15.14 -7.83 -9.04
C ALA A 146 16.59 -7.49 -9.40
N ARG A 147 16.94 -6.19 -9.42
CA ARG A 147 18.33 -5.75 -9.61
C ARG A 147 19.24 -6.13 -8.44
N ILE A 148 18.77 -5.97 -7.20
CA ILE A 148 19.55 -6.29 -5.98
C ILE A 148 19.87 -7.79 -5.92
N ILE A 149 18.90 -8.66 -6.23
CA ILE A 149 19.05 -10.12 -6.09
C ILE A 149 19.43 -10.82 -7.40
N ASN A 150 19.78 -10.06 -8.45
CA ASN A 150 20.13 -10.56 -9.80
C ASN A 150 19.06 -11.49 -10.40
N ALA A 151 17.79 -11.11 -10.32
CA ALA A 151 16.68 -11.88 -10.87
C ALA A 151 16.27 -11.42 -12.27
N THR A 152 15.75 -12.36 -13.05
CA THR A 152 14.90 -12.06 -14.19
C THR A 152 13.50 -11.80 -13.66
N LEU A 153 12.99 -10.59 -13.89
CA LEU A 153 11.64 -10.22 -13.49
C LEU A 153 10.64 -10.77 -14.51
N VAL A 154 9.63 -11.49 -14.03
CA VAL A 154 8.46 -11.80 -14.86
C VAL A 154 7.45 -10.67 -14.71
N ILE A 155 6.77 -10.29 -15.80
CA ILE A 155 5.74 -9.23 -15.78
C ILE A 155 4.80 -9.43 -14.56
N PRO A 156 4.66 -8.42 -13.69
CA PRO A 156 3.88 -8.53 -12.47
C PRO A 156 2.40 -8.85 -12.72
N GLU A 157 1.85 -9.73 -11.88
CA GLU A 157 0.41 -10.00 -11.82
C GLU A 157 -0.26 -8.91 -10.99
N LEU A 158 -1.16 -8.13 -11.60
CA LEU A 158 -1.98 -7.17 -10.87
C LEU A 158 -3.03 -7.91 -10.04
N ASP A 159 -3.20 -7.49 -8.79
CA ASP A 159 -4.32 -7.93 -7.96
C ASP A 159 -5.63 -7.36 -8.50
N LYS A 160 -6.65 -8.21 -8.52
CA LYS A 160 -7.97 -7.99 -9.11
C LYS A 160 -9.10 -8.06 -8.08
N ARG A 161 -8.76 -8.39 -6.82
CA ARG A 161 -9.75 -8.82 -5.82
C ARG A 161 -9.66 -8.07 -4.50
N SER A 162 -8.48 -7.65 -4.05
CA SER A 162 -8.37 -7.06 -2.70
C SER A 162 -8.98 -5.66 -2.60
N LEU A 163 -8.55 -4.76 -3.49
CA LEU A 163 -8.87 -3.32 -3.46
C LEU A 163 -9.17 -2.80 -4.86
N TRP A 164 -8.38 -3.21 -5.84
CA TRP A 164 -8.61 -2.92 -7.25
C TRP A 164 -9.58 -3.95 -7.83
N GLN A 165 -10.88 -3.64 -7.87
CA GLN A 165 -11.95 -4.53 -8.33
C GLN A 165 -12.09 -4.52 -9.87
N ASP A 166 -10.99 -4.69 -10.57
CA ASP A 166 -10.95 -4.64 -12.03
C ASP A 166 -10.18 -5.87 -12.56
N SER A 167 -10.66 -6.45 -13.66
CA SER A 167 -10.13 -7.70 -14.20
C SER A 167 -8.93 -7.54 -15.14
N SER A 168 -8.50 -6.30 -15.40
CA SER A 168 -7.40 -5.97 -16.31
C SER A 168 -6.10 -6.67 -15.94
N ASN A 169 -5.36 -7.10 -16.95
CA ASN A 169 -4.00 -7.59 -16.80
C ASN A 169 -3.01 -6.42 -16.87
N PHE A 170 -1.72 -6.72 -16.67
CA PHE A 170 -0.66 -5.72 -16.79
C PHE A 170 -0.71 -4.98 -18.13
N SER A 171 -0.82 -5.70 -19.26
CA SER A 171 -0.83 -5.13 -20.61
C SER A 171 -2.10 -4.34 -20.97
N ASP A 172 -3.19 -4.54 -20.22
CA ASP A 172 -4.42 -3.77 -20.40
C ASP A 172 -4.28 -2.35 -19.79
N VAL A 173 -3.43 -2.21 -18.76
CA VAL A 173 -3.22 -0.95 -18.02
C VAL A 173 -1.91 -0.26 -18.42
N PHE A 174 -0.84 -1.02 -18.61
CA PHE A 174 0.51 -0.53 -18.88
C PHE A 174 1.03 -1.04 -20.22
N ASP A 175 1.89 -0.26 -20.86
CA ASP A 175 2.58 -0.68 -22.07
C ASP A 175 3.67 -1.71 -21.74
N GLU A 176 3.35 -2.99 -21.92
CA GLU A 176 4.21 -4.12 -21.59
C GLU A 176 5.53 -4.11 -22.39
N ASP A 177 5.48 -3.81 -23.69
CA ASP A 177 6.67 -3.82 -24.55
C ASP A 177 7.57 -2.63 -24.22
N HIS A 178 6.99 -1.45 -23.97
CA HIS A 178 7.74 -0.29 -23.50
C HIS A 178 8.40 -0.57 -22.14
N PHE A 179 7.68 -1.18 -21.20
CA PHE A 179 8.22 -1.53 -19.88
C PHE A 179 9.46 -2.43 -19.98
N ILE A 180 9.41 -3.49 -20.80
CA ILE A 180 10.54 -4.39 -21.03
C ILE A 180 11.71 -3.65 -21.69
N ASN A 181 11.43 -2.88 -22.75
CA ASN A 181 12.47 -2.21 -23.52
C ASN A 181 13.17 -1.08 -22.73
N SER A 182 12.44 -0.34 -21.90
CA SER A 182 12.99 0.72 -21.06
C SER A 182 13.91 0.19 -19.97
N LEU A 183 13.71 -1.04 -19.50
CA LEU A 183 14.48 -1.65 -18.41
C LEU A 183 15.58 -2.61 -18.88
N LYS A 184 15.72 -2.85 -20.19
CA LYS A 184 16.63 -3.88 -20.75
C LYS A 184 18.09 -3.79 -20.28
N ASN A 185 18.55 -2.58 -19.95
CA ASN A 185 19.92 -2.32 -19.47
C ASN A 185 20.03 -2.28 -17.94
N ASP A 186 18.91 -2.47 -17.24
CA ASP A 186 18.82 -2.42 -15.78
C ASP A 186 18.50 -3.80 -15.21
N VAL A 187 17.48 -4.47 -15.75
CA VAL A 187 16.97 -5.77 -15.29
C VAL A 187 16.45 -6.56 -16.48
N ASN A 188 16.70 -7.87 -16.54
CA ASN A 188 16.06 -8.71 -17.55
C ASN A 188 14.58 -8.91 -17.21
N VAL A 189 13.69 -8.55 -18.13
CA VAL A 189 12.24 -8.65 -17.94
C VAL A 189 11.64 -9.56 -19.02
N ILE A 190 10.82 -10.53 -18.61
CA ILE A 190 10.13 -11.44 -19.52
C ILE A 190 8.61 -11.44 -19.30
N LYS A 191 7.86 -11.66 -20.37
CA LYS A 191 6.38 -11.65 -20.35
C LYS A 191 5.78 -12.77 -19.51
N LYS A 192 6.35 -13.97 -19.63
CA LYS A 192 5.86 -15.18 -18.96
C LYS A 192 7.04 -16.06 -18.59
N LEU A 193 6.86 -16.82 -17.52
CA LEU A 193 7.82 -17.83 -17.12
C LEU A 193 8.02 -18.86 -18.25
N PRO A 194 9.26 -19.29 -18.53
CA PRO A 194 9.54 -20.37 -19.47
C PRO A 194 8.76 -21.64 -19.13
N LYS A 195 8.25 -22.35 -20.14
CA LYS A 195 7.37 -23.52 -19.95
C LYS A 195 8.09 -24.67 -19.25
N GLU A 196 9.40 -24.74 -19.45
CA GLU A 196 10.31 -25.73 -18.87
C GLU A 196 10.37 -25.61 -17.34
N LEU A 197 10.03 -24.43 -16.80
CA LEU A 197 10.03 -24.14 -15.38
C LEU A 197 8.65 -24.27 -14.73
N ALA A 198 7.63 -24.76 -15.45
CA ALA A 198 6.29 -24.94 -14.91
C ALA A 198 6.26 -25.88 -13.67
N SER A 199 7.16 -26.87 -13.63
CA SER A 199 7.33 -27.81 -12.52
C SER A 199 8.51 -27.50 -11.59
N ALA A 200 9.21 -26.38 -11.80
CA ALA A 200 10.37 -26.03 -11.00
C ALA A 200 10.00 -25.72 -9.53
N THR A 201 10.97 -25.89 -8.63
CA THR A 201 10.80 -25.55 -7.22
C THR A 201 10.58 -24.05 -7.07
N LYS A 202 9.57 -23.69 -6.27
CA LYS A 202 9.17 -22.30 -6.02
C LYS A 202 9.13 -21.97 -4.54
N ALA A 203 9.75 -20.87 -4.15
CA ALA A 203 9.58 -20.27 -2.83
C ALA A 203 8.53 -19.17 -2.90
N VAL A 204 7.46 -19.27 -2.12
CA VAL A 204 6.50 -18.17 -1.95
C VAL A 204 6.88 -17.41 -0.68
N LYS A 205 7.16 -16.11 -0.81
CA LYS A 205 7.61 -15.28 0.30
C LYS A 205 6.76 -14.03 0.45
N HIS A 206 6.44 -13.72 1.71
CA HIS A 206 5.99 -12.41 2.13
C HIS A 206 7.23 -11.63 2.56
N PHE A 207 7.73 -10.75 1.68
CA PHE A 207 8.90 -9.94 2.03
C PHE A 207 8.59 -9.06 3.25
N ARG A 208 9.60 -8.85 4.10
CA ARG A 208 9.46 -7.95 5.25
C ARG A 208 9.17 -6.52 4.75
N SER A 209 8.31 -5.81 5.48
CA SER A 209 7.90 -4.45 5.10
C SER A 209 9.04 -3.47 5.34
N TRP A 210 9.25 -2.52 4.43
CA TRP A 210 10.27 -1.47 4.52
C TRP A 210 11.70 -2.00 4.70
N SER A 211 12.03 -3.14 4.09
CA SER A 211 13.35 -3.76 4.22
C SER A 211 14.43 -3.03 3.44
N GLY A 212 15.64 -2.98 4.02
CA GLY A 212 16.85 -2.49 3.37
C GLY A 212 17.43 -3.49 2.36
N VAL A 213 18.54 -3.11 1.74
CA VAL A 213 19.25 -3.93 0.73
C VAL A 213 19.81 -5.21 1.36
N ASP A 214 20.32 -5.12 2.58
CA ASP A 214 20.86 -6.20 3.40
C ASP A 214 19.90 -7.40 3.50
N TYR A 215 18.62 -7.15 3.79
CA TYR A 215 17.60 -8.20 3.82
C TYR A 215 17.49 -8.95 2.48
N TYR A 216 17.54 -8.23 1.37
CA TYR A 216 17.41 -8.84 0.05
C TYR A 216 18.68 -9.60 -0.34
N GLU A 217 19.86 -9.07 -0.06
CA GLU A 217 21.15 -9.71 -0.39
C GLU A 217 21.45 -10.90 0.52
N GLU A 218 21.15 -10.81 1.81
CA GLU A 218 21.55 -11.82 2.79
C GLU A 218 20.49 -12.89 3.05
N GLU A 219 19.20 -12.57 2.88
CA GLU A 219 18.11 -13.53 3.13
C GLU A 219 17.46 -13.99 1.83
N ILE A 220 16.97 -13.04 1.01
CA ILE A 220 16.21 -13.40 -0.20
C ILE A 220 17.10 -14.00 -1.28
N ALA A 221 18.28 -13.45 -1.52
CA ALA A 221 19.18 -13.95 -2.56
C ALA A 221 19.79 -15.32 -2.23
N ARG A 222 19.80 -15.76 -0.95
CA ARG A 222 20.21 -17.13 -0.58
C ARG A 222 19.21 -18.19 -1.02
N LEU A 223 17.95 -17.81 -1.27
CA LEU A 223 16.94 -18.75 -1.77
C LEU A 223 17.28 -19.27 -3.17
N TRP A 224 18.14 -18.59 -3.93
CA TRP A 224 18.61 -19.08 -5.22
C TRP A 224 19.41 -20.39 -5.14
N ASP A 225 19.91 -20.74 -3.96
CA ASP A 225 20.67 -21.97 -3.75
C ASP A 225 19.76 -23.22 -3.76
N GLU A 226 18.44 -23.04 -3.52
CA GLU A 226 17.45 -24.12 -3.44
C GLU A 226 16.30 -23.98 -4.46
N TYR A 227 16.00 -22.75 -4.89
CA TYR A 227 14.82 -22.43 -5.69
C TYR A 227 15.23 -21.69 -6.96
N GLN A 228 14.66 -22.11 -8.10
CA GLN A 228 14.81 -21.36 -9.35
C GLN A 228 13.81 -20.21 -9.47
N ILE A 229 12.73 -20.25 -8.67
CA ILE A 229 11.63 -19.28 -8.72
C ILE A 229 11.34 -18.78 -7.31
N ILE A 230 11.34 -17.45 -7.14
CA ILE A 230 10.82 -16.79 -5.96
C ILE A 230 9.56 -16.04 -6.35
N ARG A 231 8.46 -16.27 -5.62
CA ARG A 231 7.21 -15.52 -5.75
C ARG A 231 7.05 -14.58 -4.57
N ALA A 232 7.16 -13.28 -4.84
CA ALA A 232 6.71 -12.24 -3.91
C ALA A 232 5.17 -12.27 -3.86
N ALA A 233 4.63 -12.77 -2.74
CA ALA A 233 3.19 -12.91 -2.56
C ALA A 233 2.47 -11.55 -2.45
N LYS A 234 3.22 -10.50 -2.09
CA LYS A 234 2.80 -9.10 -2.02
C LYS A 234 3.98 -8.19 -2.38
N SER A 235 3.71 -7.03 -2.96
CA SER A 235 4.72 -6.03 -3.33
C SER A 235 4.57 -4.69 -2.61
N ASP A 236 3.50 -4.49 -1.85
CA ASP A 236 3.21 -3.21 -1.19
C ASP A 236 4.23 -2.91 -0.08
N SER A 237 4.91 -1.75 -0.19
CA SER A 237 5.80 -1.20 0.85
C SER A 237 6.89 -2.17 1.34
N ARG A 238 7.53 -2.91 0.42
CA ARG A 238 8.53 -3.95 0.77
C ARG A 238 9.97 -3.46 0.76
N LEU A 239 10.27 -2.39 0.02
CA LEU A 239 11.62 -1.83 -0.06
C LEU A 239 11.68 -0.49 0.67
N ALA A 240 12.70 -0.29 1.50
CA ALA A 240 12.92 0.94 2.25
C ALA A 240 13.07 2.16 1.33
N ASN A 241 12.55 3.31 1.74
CA ASN A 241 12.75 4.56 1.00
C ASN A 241 14.11 5.22 1.25
N ASN A 242 14.74 4.93 2.39
CA ASN A 242 15.97 5.58 2.81
C ASN A 242 17.15 4.60 2.68
N ASN A 243 18.36 5.15 2.60
CA ASN A 243 19.62 4.40 2.64
C ASN A 243 19.80 3.34 1.54
N LEU A 244 19.03 3.43 0.46
CA LEU A 244 19.28 2.64 -0.74
C LEU A 244 20.46 3.25 -1.53
N PRO A 245 21.30 2.42 -2.18
CA PRO A 245 22.35 2.91 -3.05
C PRO A 245 21.80 3.87 -4.12
N PRO A 246 22.54 4.93 -4.50
CA PRO A 246 22.02 5.95 -5.41
C PRO A 246 21.45 5.41 -6.72
N ASP A 247 22.11 4.44 -7.34
CA ASP A 247 21.64 3.85 -8.59
C ASP A 247 20.44 2.92 -8.43
N ILE A 248 20.24 2.31 -7.25
CA ILE A 248 19.00 1.58 -6.94
C ILE A 248 17.83 2.56 -6.83
N GLN A 249 18.03 3.72 -6.22
CA GLN A 249 17.00 4.77 -6.17
C GLN A 249 16.68 5.35 -7.53
N LYS A 250 17.70 5.61 -8.35
CA LYS A 250 17.52 6.06 -9.73
C LYS A 250 16.79 5.02 -10.57
N LEU A 251 17.07 3.73 -10.37
CA LEU A 251 16.33 2.64 -11.02
C LEU A 251 14.85 2.62 -10.59
N ARG A 252 14.54 2.74 -9.30
CA ARG A 252 13.14 2.88 -8.84
C ARG A 252 12.45 4.06 -9.50
N CYS A 253 13.14 5.21 -9.59
CA CYS A 253 12.64 6.39 -10.26
C CYS A 253 12.39 6.14 -11.77
N ARG A 254 13.34 5.54 -12.48
CA ARG A 254 13.19 5.19 -13.91
C ARG A 254 12.03 4.22 -14.13
N ALA A 255 11.92 3.19 -13.30
CA ALA A 255 10.80 2.27 -13.34
C ALA A 255 9.46 3.01 -13.19
N CYS A 256 9.36 3.92 -12.24
CA CYS A 256 8.13 4.65 -11.91
C CYS A 256 7.73 5.74 -12.90
N TYR A 257 8.69 6.48 -13.44
CA TYR A 257 8.41 7.67 -14.26
C TYR A 257 8.69 7.50 -15.74
N GLU A 258 9.47 6.48 -16.12
CA GLU A 258 9.83 6.23 -17.51
C GLU A 258 9.29 4.90 -18.04
N ALA A 259 9.47 3.79 -17.31
CA ALA A 259 9.11 2.45 -17.78
C ALA A 259 7.62 2.12 -17.59
N LEU A 260 7.02 2.47 -16.45
CA LEU A 260 5.59 2.26 -16.18
C LEU A 260 4.72 3.32 -16.87
N ARG A 261 4.64 3.24 -18.20
CA ARG A 261 3.69 4.02 -18.99
C ARG A 261 2.37 3.30 -19.13
N PHE A 262 1.29 4.06 -19.20
CA PHE A 262 -0.03 3.50 -19.49
C PHE A 262 -0.06 2.88 -20.88
N ALA A 263 -0.92 1.89 -21.07
CA ALA A 263 -1.12 1.25 -22.37
C ALA A 263 -1.50 2.32 -23.44
N PRO A 264 -1.07 2.16 -24.70
CA PRO A 264 -1.23 3.20 -25.73
C PRO A 264 -2.67 3.72 -25.90
N LYS A 265 -3.67 2.85 -25.70
CA LYS A 265 -5.09 3.23 -25.77
C LYS A 265 -5.50 4.21 -24.65
N ILE A 266 -5.00 3.99 -23.44
CA ILE A 266 -5.26 4.86 -22.28
C ILE A 266 -4.53 6.19 -22.48
N GLU A 267 -3.26 6.15 -22.91
CA GLU A 267 -2.48 7.36 -23.18
C GLU A 267 -3.10 8.21 -24.30
N ALA A 268 -3.54 7.58 -25.39
CA ALA A 268 -4.21 8.26 -26.50
C ALA A 268 -5.52 8.94 -26.05
N MET A 269 -6.31 8.26 -25.22
CA MET A 269 -7.54 8.83 -24.64
C MET A 269 -7.23 10.02 -23.73
N GLY A 270 -6.23 9.88 -22.86
CA GLY A 270 -5.77 10.96 -21.97
C GLY A 270 -5.27 12.18 -22.77
N LYS A 271 -4.47 11.95 -23.82
CA LYS A 271 -3.98 13.01 -24.70
C LYS A 271 -5.12 13.73 -25.41
N MET A 272 -6.10 13.00 -25.96
CA MET A 272 -7.29 13.58 -26.59
C MET A 272 -8.05 14.49 -25.61
N LEU A 273 -8.24 14.05 -24.36
CA LEU A 273 -8.89 14.87 -23.33
C LEU A 273 -8.09 16.14 -23.05
N VAL A 274 -6.77 16.02 -22.84
CA VAL A 274 -5.87 17.14 -22.56
C VAL A 274 -5.86 18.14 -23.73
N ASP A 275 -5.76 17.66 -24.97
CA ASP A 275 -5.74 18.50 -26.16
C ASP A 275 -7.07 19.27 -26.31
N ARG A 276 -8.20 18.61 -26.04
CA ARG A 276 -9.51 19.27 -26.01
C ARG A 276 -9.58 20.34 -24.94
N MET A 277 -9.15 20.06 -23.70
CA MET A 277 -9.14 21.05 -22.61
C MET A 277 -8.28 22.27 -22.98
N ARG A 278 -7.08 22.03 -23.52
CA ARG A 278 -6.17 23.10 -23.97
C ARG A 278 -6.73 23.95 -25.11
N SER A 279 -7.60 23.40 -25.95
CA SER A 279 -8.26 24.16 -27.03
C SER A 279 -9.18 25.28 -26.51
N TYR A 280 -9.66 25.17 -25.26
CA TYR A 280 -10.44 26.22 -24.59
C TYR A 280 -9.58 27.19 -23.78
N GLY A 281 -8.29 26.90 -23.58
CA GLY A 281 -7.34 27.70 -22.81
C GLY A 281 -6.57 26.90 -21.76
N PRO A 282 -5.74 27.58 -20.94
CA PRO A 282 -5.11 26.95 -19.77
C PRO A 282 -6.15 26.39 -18.81
N TYR A 283 -5.86 25.23 -18.19
CA TYR A 283 -6.78 24.58 -17.26
C TYR A 283 -6.03 24.08 -16.03
N ILE A 284 -6.77 23.85 -14.94
CA ILE A 284 -6.28 23.25 -13.70
C ILE A 284 -6.93 21.88 -13.57
N ALA A 285 -6.12 20.84 -13.32
CA ALA A 285 -6.61 19.53 -12.95
C ALA A 285 -6.46 19.34 -11.44
N LEU A 286 -7.55 18.95 -10.78
CA LEU A 286 -7.58 18.71 -9.35
C LEU A 286 -7.98 17.26 -9.09
N HIS A 287 -7.10 16.49 -8.45
CA HIS A 287 -7.41 15.14 -8.00
C HIS A 287 -7.94 15.22 -6.56
N LEU A 288 -9.25 15.08 -6.43
CA LEU A 288 -9.94 15.09 -5.16
C LEU A 288 -10.14 13.66 -4.66
N ARG A 289 -9.74 13.40 -3.43
CA ARG A 289 -9.80 12.08 -2.80
C ARG A 289 -10.55 12.21 -1.48
N PHE A 290 -11.82 11.80 -1.47
CA PHE A 290 -12.79 12.04 -0.39
C PHE A 290 -13.31 10.76 0.26
N GLU A 291 -12.65 9.63 0.02
CA GLU A 291 -12.99 8.37 0.67
C GLU A 291 -12.93 8.51 2.19
N LYS A 292 -13.86 7.87 2.91
CA LYS A 292 -14.00 8.02 4.37
C LYS A 292 -12.72 7.70 5.13
N ASP A 293 -11.93 6.74 4.66
CA ASP A 293 -10.64 6.36 5.21
C ASP A 293 -9.61 7.49 5.06
N MET A 294 -9.59 8.17 3.92
CA MET A 294 -8.72 9.32 3.66
C MET A 294 -9.13 10.55 4.47
N LEU A 295 -10.43 10.83 4.57
CA LEU A 295 -10.96 11.90 5.41
C LEU A 295 -10.65 11.63 6.89
N ALA A 296 -10.89 10.40 7.35
CA ALA A 296 -10.51 9.97 8.70
C ALA A 296 -9.00 10.14 8.91
N PHE A 297 -8.15 9.75 7.97
CA PHE A 297 -6.70 9.93 8.11
C PHE A 297 -6.28 11.41 8.22
N SER A 298 -6.91 12.30 7.45
CA SER A 298 -6.53 13.73 7.41
C SER A 298 -6.74 14.48 8.72
N GLY A 299 -7.59 13.98 9.62
CA GLY A 299 -7.96 14.72 10.83
C GLY A 299 -8.97 15.84 10.61
N CYS A 300 -9.36 16.14 9.36
CA CYS A 300 -10.22 17.26 9.04
C CYS A 300 -11.67 16.99 9.48
N THR A 301 -12.25 17.95 10.21
CA THR A 301 -13.66 17.94 10.62
C THR A 301 -14.40 19.21 10.21
N HIS A 302 -13.84 19.97 9.25
CA HIS A 302 -14.44 21.20 8.76
C HIS A 302 -15.77 20.90 8.08
N ASP A 303 -16.80 21.69 8.40
CA ASP A 303 -18.19 21.53 7.92
C ASP A 303 -18.84 20.16 8.20
N LEU A 304 -18.26 19.34 9.08
CA LEU A 304 -18.88 18.08 9.52
C LEU A 304 -19.82 18.33 10.69
N SER A 305 -20.91 17.55 10.76
CA SER A 305 -21.73 17.47 11.96
C SER A 305 -20.93 16.83 13.13
N PRO A 306 -21.33 17.06 14.39
CA PRO A 306 -20.73 16.37 15.53
C PRO A 306 -20.74 14.84 15.39
N GLU A 307 -21.81 14.28 14.83
CA GLU A 307 -21.95 12.84 14.60
C GLU A 307 -20.97 12.33 13.54
N GLU A 308 -20.83 13.04 12.42
CA GLU A 308 -19.90 12.71 11.34
C GLU A 308 -18.43 12.82 11.82
N ALA A 309 -18.12 13.83 12.63
CA ALA A 309 -16.80 14.00 13.23
C ALA A 309 -16.43 12.84 14.17
N GLU A 310 -17.37 12.36 14.99
CA GLU A 310 -17.16 11.18 15.84
C GLU A 310 -17.06 9.88 15.02
N GLU A 311 -17.81 9.73 13.92
CA GLU A 311 -17.65 8.60 12.99
C GLU A 311 -16.23 8.55 12.41
N LEU A 312 -15.73 9.67 11.87
CA LEU A 312 -14.37 9.73 11.31
C LEU A 312 -13.30 9.49 12.37
N LYS A 313 -13.52 9.96 13.60
CA LYS A 313 -12.62 9.71 14.73
C LYS A 313 -12.60 8.23 15.11
N ALA A 314 -13.74 7.54 15.11
CA ALA A 314 -13.79 6.11 15.33
C ALA A 314 -13.05 5.32 14.24
N ILE A 315 -13.25 5.69 12.96
CA ILE A 315 -12.52 5.10 11.83
C ILE A 315 -11.01 5.32 11.99
N ARG A 316 -10.58 6.54 12.35
CA ARG A 316 -9.16 6.86 12.59
C ARG A 316 -8.56 5.99 13.69
N TRP A 317 -9.27 5.83 14.81
CA TRP A 317 -8.84 4.96 15.90
C TRP A 317 -8.63 3.52 15.40
N ILE A 318 -9.59 2.97 14.66
CA ILE A 318 -9.47 1.63 14.08
C ILE A 318 -8.23 1.53 13.18
N ILE A 319 -8.06 2.47 12.23
CA ILE A 319 -6.93 2.46 11.29
C ILE A 319 -5.58 2.50 12.04
N MET A 320 -5.47 3.36 13.07
CA MET A 320 -4.24 3.49 13.86
C MET A 320 -3.95 2.24 14.69
N THR A 321 -4.96 1.65 15.34
CA THR A 321 -4.80 0.43 16.12
C THR A 321 -4.43 -0.76 15.23
N TYR A 322 -5.05 -0.91 14.06
CA TYR A 322 -4.68 -1.95 13.10
C TYR A 322 -3.28 -1.75 12.54
N SER A 323 -2.88 -0.51 12.21
CA SER A 323 -1.53 -0.21 11.73
C SER A 323 -0.47 -0.52 12.80
N TYR A 324 -0.76 -0.22 14.07
CA TYR A 324 0.11 -0.53 15.22
C TYR A 324 0.22 -2.04 15.48
N LEU A 325 -0.88 -2.78 15.36
CA LEU A 325 -0.90 -4.23 15.50
C LEU A 325 -0.17 -4.92 14.34
N ILE A 326 -0.29 -4.41 13.11
CA ILE A 326 0.43 -4.93 11.94
C ILE A 326 1.94 -4.64 12.06
N THR A 327 2.34 -3.44 12.49
CA THR A 327 3.77 -3.14 12.71
C THR A 327 4.37 -4.00 13.83
N ARG A 328 3.63 -4.31 14.89
CA ARG A 328 4.09 -5.26 15.92
C ARG A 328 4.10 -6.72 15.45
N ALA A 329 3.09 -7.15 14.69
CA ALA A 329 3.05 -8.51 14.13
C ALA A 329 4.15 -8.74 13.09
N CYS A 330 4.52 -7.73 12.30
CA CYS A 330 5.65 -7.81 11.37
C CYS A 330 7.03 -7.62 12.01
N ALA A 331 7.10 -7.15 13.27
CA ALA A 331 8.36 -7.03 14.03
C ALA A 331 8.65 -8.26 14.90
N CYS A 332 7.76 -9.25 14.92
CA CYS A 332 7.93 -10.52 15.60
C CYS A 332 7.87 -11.68 14.59
N ASP A 333 8.88 -11.76 13.71
CA ASP A 333 9.32 -12.93 12.93
C ASP A 333 10.63 -12.53 12.19
#